data_AF-A0A382TFQ4-F1
#
_entry.id   AF-A0A382TFQ4-F1
#
_cell.length_a   1.000
_cell.length_b   1.000
_cell.length_c   1.000
_cell.angle_alpha   90.00
_cell.angle_beta   90.00
_cell.angle_gamma   90.00
#
_symmetry.space_group_name_H-M   'P 1'
#
loop_
_entity.id
_entity.type
_entity.pdbx_description
1 polymer ?
#
loop_
_entity_poly.entity_id
_entity_poly.type
_entity_poly.pdbx_seq_one_letter_code
_entity_poly.pdbx_strand_id
1 'polypeptide(L)'
;DSKFSFRFRQALTPNCKIIMKLHMTDGSFWEPIACRMSGQHQDRFDQESFTIFAKFEQKISEHHGILQILQPEQFTDHDENILKPNKDSLMGRLVQCFICNEPRVKHYVLRSRSMITSPNIFGVPAYVKPSGNLQFCDYNLIQVSTCPKCGFSSNDLNFFKKQNSDEPPFNVEKIKESWTEKAKTLLEQALQSEQSYFSEERNANDAILSYDLAILSLNQLAEHEKDPQKKIDLLRKIASMLLFQAEVMMENQQRDKAENNLEEVVKTLEPVFQNMEGRVIIHTALLIFQIKIYSGDTQSAA
;
A
#
# COMPACT_ATOMS: atom_id res chain seq x y z
N ASP A 1 20.02 -5.87 25.21
CA ASP A 1 20.01 -7.28 25.67
C ASP A 1 18.61 -7.83 25.84
N SER A 2 17.98 -8.22 24.73
CA SER A 2 16.62 -8.73 24.75
C SER A 2 16.63 -10.19 25.23
N LYS A 3 16.17 -10.41 26.47
CA LYS A 3 15.92 -11.74 27.03
C LYS A 3 14.42 -12.00 26.93
N PHE A 4 14.03 -13.26 26.73
CA PHE A 4 12.63 -13.68 26.77
C PHE A 4 12.49 -14.96 27.58
N SER A 5 11.26 -15.29 27.96
CA SER A 5 10.96 -16.52 28.68
C SER A 5 9.71 -17.20 28.16
N PHE A 6 9.69 -18.52 28.21
CA PHE A 6 8.54 -19.33 27.83
C PHE A 6 8.40 -20.52 28.78
N ARG A 7 7.19 -21.07 28.88
CA ARG A 7 6.94 -22.29 29.65
C ARG A 7 7.17 -23.51 28.78
N PHE A 8 7.83 -24.51 29.35
CA PHE A 8 8.08 -25.79 28.71
C PHE A 8 7.88 -26.92 29.70
N ARG A 9 7.31 -28.05 29.28
CA ARG A 9 6.95 -29.14 30.21
C ARG A 9 8.14 -29.92 30.76
N GLN A 10 9.33 -29.65 30.24
CA GLN A 10 10.55 -30.37 30.60
C GLN A 10 11.68 -29.39 30.87
N ALA A 11 12.62 -29.80 31.72
CA ALA A 11 13.87 -29.08 31.86
C ALA A 11 14.67 -29.20 30.55
N LEU A 12 15.32 -28.12 30.15
CA LEU A 12 16.24 -28.12 29.02
C LEU A 12 17.68 -28.32 29.50
N THR A 13 18.49 -28.89 28.62
CA THR A 13 19.94 -28.99 28.84
C THR A 13 20.55 -27.58 28.96
N PRO A 14 21.39 -27.31 29.97
CA PRO A 14 22.03 -26.02 30.13
C PRO A 14 22.72 -25.54 28.84
N ASN A 15 22.54 -24.26 28.50
CA ASN A 15 23.09 -23.60 27.31
C ASN A 15 22.68 -24.22 25.96
N CYS A 16 21.60 -25.02 25.90
CA CYS A 16 21.15 -25.59 24.62
C CYS A 16 20.72 -24.49 23.63
N LYS A 17 20.91 -24.78 22.35
CA LYS A 17 20.38 -23.95 21.26
C LYS A 17 18.87 -24.18 21.15
N ILE A 18 18.12 -23.10 21.04
CA ILE A 18 16.67 -23.09 20.86
C ILE A 18 16.42 -22.45 19.50
N ILE A 19 15.62 -23.11 18.65
CA ILE A 19 15.17 -22.56 17.38
C ILE A 19 13.71 -22.19 17.52
N MET A 20 13.41 -20.89 17.48
CA MET A 20 12.06 -20.38 17.57
C MET A 20 11.50 -20.12 16.18
N LYS A 21 10.27 -20.59 15.92
CA LYS A 21 9.53 -20.32 14.69
C LYS A 21 8.19 -19.69 15.03
N LEU A 22 7.88 -18.58 14.38
CA LEU A 22 6.62 -17.86 14.57
C LEU A 22 5.68 -18.16 13.40
N HIS A 23 4.42 -18.40 13.70
CA HIS A 23 3.38 -18.61 12.70
C HIS A 23 2.89 -17.27 12.13
N MET A 24 2.62 -17.27 10.83
CA MET A 24 1.84 -16.23 10.15
C MET A 24 0.34 -16.56 10.21
N THR A 25 -0.50 -15.56 9.96
CA THR A 25 -1.98 -15.70 9.94
C THR A 25 -2.49 -16.62 8.83
N ASP A 26 -1.69 -16.84 7.79
CA ASP A 26 -1.98 -17.77 6.69
C ASP A 26 -1.51 -19.22 6.98
N GLY A 27 -0.93 -19.47 8.15
CA GLY A 27 -0.41 -20.78 8.56
C GLY A 27 1.03 -21.06 8.13
N SER A 28 1.67 -20.17 7.37
CA SER A 28 3.11 -20.25 7.06
C SER A 28 3.97 -19.79 8.25
N PHE A 29 5.31 -19.81 8.10
CA PHE A 29 6.25 -19.45 9.17
C PHE A 29 7.16 -18.30 8.76
N TRP A 30 7.44 -17.41 9.71
CA TRP A 30 8.53 -16.43 9.60
C TRP A 30 9.90 -17.11 9.63
N GLU A 31 10.95 -16.35 9.29
CA GLU A 31 12.32 -16.86 9.36
C GLU A 31 12.68 -17.31 10.79
N PRO A 32 13.33 -18.47 10.97
CA PRO A 32 13.65 -18.99 12.29
C PRO A 32 14.64 -18.11 13.06
N ILE A 33 14.44 -18.03 14.38
CA ILE A 33 15.31 -17.28 15.28
C ILE A 33 16.16 -18.24 16.12
N ALA A 34 17.48 -18.11 16.02
CA ALA A 34 18.42 -18.80 16.89
C ALA A 34 18.51 -18.10 18.26
N CYS A 35 18.23 -18.88 19.29
CA CYS A 35 18.26 -18.48 20.67
C CYS A 35 19.14 -19.44 21.48
N ARG A 36 19.61 -18.99 22.64
CA ARG A 36 20.35 -19.83 23.59
C ARG A 36 19.68 -19.76 24.96
N MET A 37 19.51 -20.93 25.57
CA MET A 37 19.05 -21.01 26.95
C MET A 37 20.05 -20.28 27.85
N SER A 38 19.54 -19.43 28.72
CA SER A 38 20.30 -18.63 29.69
C SER A 38 19.97 -18.95 31.14
N GLY A 39 18.86 -19.65 31.38
CA GLY A 39 18.47 -20.14 32.70
C GLY A 39 17.14 -20.89 32.62
N GLN A 40 16.78 -21.57 33.70
CA GLN A 40 15.46 -22.16 33.86
C GLN A 40 15.06 -22.20 35.33
N HIS A 41 13.76 -22.13 35.60
CA HIS A 41 13.20 -22.19 36.95
C HIS A 41 11.91 -23.02 36.94
N GLN A 42 11.76 -23.95 37.89
CA GLN A 42 10.51 -24.65 38.12
C GLN A 42 9.72 -23.89 39.18
N ASP A 43 8.49 -23.51 38.84
CA ASP A 43 7.61 -22.81 39.78
C ASP A 43 7.20 -23.78 40.90
N ARG A 44 7.12 -23.29 42.14
CA ARG A 44 6.76 -24.11 43.30
C ARG A 44 5.30 -24.55 43.27
N PHE A 45 4.44 -23.81 42.56
CA PHE A 45 2.99 -24.06 42.49
C PHE A 45 2.54 -24.76 41.20
N ASP A 46 3.43 -24.88 40.20
CA ASP A 46 3.19 -25.57 38.92
C ASP A 46 4.35 -26.54 38.66
N GLN A 47 4.23 -27.76 39.18
CA GLN A 47 5.27 -28.79 39.04
C GLN A 47 5.33 -29.40 37.63
N GLU A 48 4.35 -29.10 36.77
CA GLU A 48 4.24 -29.68 35.42
C GLU A 48 4.98 -28.86 34.35
N SER A 49 5.52 -27.69 34.71
CA SER A 49 6.25 -26.85 33.75
C SER A 49 7.46 -26.11 34.33
N PHE A 50 8.43 -25.86 33.46
CA PHE A 50 9.61 -25.06 33.70
C PHE A 50 9.47 -23.74 32.94
N THR A 51 9.78 -22.64 33.60
CA THR A 51 10.01 -21.36 32.93
C THR A 51 11.44 -21.34 32.42
N ILE A 52 11.61 -21.34 31.10
CA ILE A 52 12.89 -21.27 30.41
C ILE A 52 13.20 -19.82 30.08
N PHE A 53 14.39 -19.34 30.43
CA PHE A 53 14.90 -18.03 30.04
C PHE A 53 15.87 -18.18 28.87
N ALA A 54 15.68 -17.41 27.80
CA ALA A 54 16.50 -17.47 26.60
C ALA A 54 16.98 -16.09 26.15
N LYS A 55 18.11 -16.09 25.42
CA LYS A 55 18.70 -14.92 24.76
C LYS A 55 18.76 -15.16 23.27
N PHE A 56 18.56 -14.10 22.49
CA PHE A 56 18.78 -14.16 21.04
C PHE A 56 20.28 -14.23 20.72
N GLU A 57 20.66 -15.12 19.80
CA GLU A 57 22.05 -15.24 19.31
C GLU A 57 22.28 -14.48 18.00
N GLN A 58 21.21 -14.00 17.38
CA GLN A 58 21.24 -13.25 16.13
C GLN A 58 20.57 -11.89 16.32
N LYS A 59 20.89 -10.95 15.42
CA LYS A 59 20.19 -9.67 15.35
C LYS A 59 18.75 -9.91 14.91
N ILE A 60 17.81 -9.35 15.65
CA ILE A 60 16.38 -9.43 15.34
C ILE A 60 16.01 -8.29 14.38
N SER A 61 15.11 -8.60 13.45
CA SER A 61 14.69 -7.78 12.30
C SER A 61 13.29 -8.18 11.86
N GLU A 62 12.68 -7.39 10.97
CA GLU A 62 11.27 -7.52 10.56
C GLU A 62 10.90 -8.90 9.97
N HIS A 63 11.77 -9.53 9.18
CA HIS A 63 11.54 -10.86 8.59
C HIS A 63 11.43 -12.00 9.61
N HIS A 64 11.73 -11.73 10.89
CA HIS A 64 11.51 -12.67 11.97
C HIS A 64 10.11 -12.56 12.61
N GLY A 65 9.35 -11.50 12.32
CA GLY A 65 7.97 -11.29 12.82
C GLY A 65 7.83 -11.00 14.32
N ILE A 66 8.89 -11.07 15.12
CA ILE A 66 8.81 -10.98 16.59
C ILE A 66 8.84 -9.55 17.14
N LEU A 67 9.25 -8.56 16.33
CA LEU A 67 9.45 -7.19 16.81
C LEU A 67 8.16 -6.56 17.39
N GLN A 68 7.00 -6.92 16.83
CA GLN A 68 5.68 -6.51 17.33
C GLN A 68 5.41 -6.94 18.78
N ILE A 69 6.00 -8.06 19.22
CA ILE A 69 5.86 -8.59 20.58
C ILE A 69 6.90 -7.98 21.52
N LEU A 70 8.13 -7.78 21.04
CA LEU A 70 9.25 -7.30 21.86
C LEU A 70 9.25 -5.78 22.07
N GLN A 71 8.72 -5.05 21.09
CA GLN A 71 8.72 -3.60 21.07
C GLN A 71 7.31 -3.10 20.75
N PRO A 72 6.27 -3.50 21.52
CA PRO A 72 4.89 -3.21 21.17
C PRO A 72 4.68 -1.71 20.95
N GLU A 73 5.35 -0.84 21.68
CA GLU A 73 5.24 0.63 21.53
C GLU A 73 5.69 1.19 20.17
N GLN A 74 6.56 0.47 19.45
CA GLN A 74 6.96 0.84 18.08
C GLN A 74 5.99 0.32 17.00
N PHE A 75 5.09 -0.59 17.39
CA PHE A 75 4.14 -1.25 16.49
C PHE A 75 2.68 -1.03 16.90
N THR A 76 2.41 -0.42 18.05
CA THR A 76 1.12 0.14 18.43
C THR A 76 0.91 1.37 17.56
N ASP A 77 0.00 1.27 16.59
CA ASP A 77 -0.61 2.47 16.04
C ASP A 77 -1.14 3.27 17.24
N HIS A 78 -0.64 4.49 17.46
CA HIS A 78 -1.25 5.37 18.46
C HIS A 78 -2.75 5.48 18.11
N ASP A 79 -3.65 5.11 19.03
CA ASP A 79 -5.11 5.05 18.80
C ASP A 79 -5.67 6.33 18.15
N GLU A 80 -5.00 7.48 18.35
CA GLU A 80 -5.29 8.78 17.75
C GLU A 80 -5.21 8.81 16.22
N ASN A 81 -4.42 7.92 15.61
CA ASN A 81 -4.26 7.84 14.15
C ASN A 81 -5.27 6.89 13.49
N ILE A 82 -6.05 6.14 14.26
CA ILE A 82 -7.08 5.25 13.69
C ILE A 82 -8.29 6.11 13.30
N LEU A 83 -8.62 6.12 12.01
CA LEU A 83 -9.90 6.66 11.55
C LEU A 83 -10.94 5.56 11.64
N LYS A 84 -12.11 5.88 12.19
CA LYS A 84 -13.29 5.01 12.19
C LYS A 84 -14.18 5.40 11.01
N PRO A 85 -14.12 4.68 9.89
CA PRO A 85 -15.02 4.94 8.76
C PRO A 85 -16.45 4.54 9.17
N ASN A 86 -17.46 5.17 8.58
CA ASN A 86 -18.86 4.76 8.75
C ASN A 86 -19.12 3.42 8.07
N LYS A 87 -18.41 3.14 6.95
CA LYS A 87 -18.52 1.84 6.25
C LYS A 87 -17.76 0.76 7.00
N ASP A 88 -18.47 -0.26 7.48
CA ASP A 88 -17.87 -1.40 8.19
C ASP A 88 -16.94 -2.27 7.31
N SER A 89 -17.02 -2.12 5.99
CA SER A 89 -16.14 -2.73 4.99
C SER A 89 -14.78 -2.05 4.86
N LEU A 90 -14.58 -0.90 5.51
CA LEU A 90 -13.36 -0.10 5.47
C LEU A 90 -12.58 -0.13 6.80
N MET A 91 -11.30 0.13 6.68
CA MET A 91 -10.41 0.59 7.74
C MET A 91 -9.83 1.94 7.32
N GLY A 92 -9.57 2.81 8.28
CA GLY A 92 -8.97 4.10 7.99
C GLY A 92 -7.84 4.42 8.95
N ARG A 93 -6.89 5.23 8.49
CA ARG A 93 -5.86 5.84 9.33
C ARG A 93 -5.48 7.23 8.87
N LEU A 94 -4.99 8.03 9.79
CA LEU A 94 -4.27 9.27 9.52
C LEU A 94 -2.80 8.95 9.29
N VAL A 95 -2.25 9.47 8.21
CA VAL A 95 -0.81 9.43 7.90
C VAL A 95 -0.29 10.83 7.67
N GLN A 96 1.03 11.00 7.79
CA GLN A 96 1.69 12.27 7.60
C GLN A 96 2.24 12.39 6.16
N CYS A 97 2.11 13.58 5.55
CA CYS A 97 2.67 13.85 4.24
C CYS A 97 4.19 14.10 4.32
N PHE A 98 5.00 13.37 3.54
CA PHE A 98 6.45 13.62 3.46
C PHE A 98 6.81 14.99 2.87
N ILE A 99 5.96 15.57 2.02
CA ILE A 99 6.24 16.85 1.35
C ILE A 99 6.06 18.04 2.29
N CYS A 100 4.92 18.15 2.97
CA CYS A 100 4.58 19.36 3.74
C CYS A 100 4.40 19.11 5.24
N ASN A 101 4.68 17.88 5.70
CA ASN A 101 4.52 17.41 7.08
C ASN A 101 3.11 17.53 7.65
N GLU A 102 2.08 17.68 6.81
CA GLU A 102 0.67 17.64 7.23
C GLU A 102 0.36 16.30 7.91
N PRO A 103 0.03 16.25 9.21
CA PRO A 103 -0.12 15.00 9.95
C PRO A 103 -1.47 14.30 9.74
N ARG A 104 -2.45 14.96 9.09
CA ARG A 104 -3.83 14.46 9.00
C ARG A 104 -4.26 14.10 7.58
N VAL A 105 -3.42 13.36 6.85
CA VAL A 105 -3.81 12.80 5.55
C VAL A 105 -4.64 11.55 5.79
N LYS A 106 -5.89 11.54 5.31
CA LYS A 106 -6.77 10.38 5.45
C LYS A 106 -6.39 9.28 4.45
N HIS A 107 -6.24 8.07 4.95
CA HIS A 107 -5.99 6.88 4.15
C HIS A 107 -6.99 5.79 4.48
N TYR A 108 -7.74 5.35 3.47
CA TYR A 108 -8.74 4.29 3.59
C TYR A 108 -8.25 3.03 2.88
N VAL A 109 -8.49 1.90 3.51
CA VAL A 109 -8.17 0.57 2.97
C VAL A 109 -9.41 -0.30 3.09
N LEU A 110 -9.70 -1.02 2.01
CA LEU A 110 -10.75 -2.01 2.02
C LEU A 110 -10.37 -3.20 2.90
N ARG A 111 -11.27 -3.64 3.79
CA ARG A 111 -11.04 -4.86 4.57
C ARG A 111 -10.88 -6.06 3.65
N SER A 112 -9.97 -6.96 3.99
CA SER A 112 -9.72 -8.15 3.20
C SER A 112 -11.01 -8.96 3.01
N ARG A 113 -11.33 -9.31 1.75
CA ARG A 113 -12.51 -10.09 1.37
C ARG A 113 -13.86 -9.44 1.73
N SER A 114 -13.91 -8.12 1.93
CA SER A 114 -15.16 -7.42 2.22
C SER A 114 -16.02 -7.16 0.98
N MET A 115 -15.42 -7.11 -0.22
CA MET A 115 -16.13 -6.93 -1.49
C MET A 115 -15.93 -8.11 -2.44
N ILE A 116 -16.94 -8.37 -3.25
CA ILE A 116 -16.87 -9.26 -4.39
C ILE A 116 -16.57 -8.42 -5.63
N THR A 117 -15.49 -8.75 -6.33
CA THR A 117 -15.05 -8.06 -7.53
C THR A 117 -15.22 -8.93 -8.78
N SER A 118 -15.47 -8.27 -9.91
CA SER A 118 -15.39 -8.87 -11.24
C SER A 118 -14.40 -8.01 -12.05
N PRO A 119 -13.20 -8.51 -12.37
CA PRO A 119 -12.24 -7.70 -13.12
C PRO A 119 -12.76 -7.41 -14.53
N ASN A 120 -12.47 -6.21 -15.03
CA ASN A 120 -12.70 -5.87 -16.44
C ASN A 120 -11.70 -6.60 -17.36
N ILE A 121 -11.80 -6.37 -18.68
CA ILE A 121 -10.95 -7.02 -19.68
C ILE A 121 -9.45 -6.70 -19.54
N PHE A 122 -9.11 -5.62 -18.83
CA PHE A 122 -7.73 -5.19 -18.55
C PHE A 122 -7.26 -5.61 -17.15
N GLY A 123 -8.07 -6.38 -16.41
CA GLY A 123 -7.74 -6.87 -15.07
C GLY A 123 -7.97 -5.84 -13.95
N VAL A 124 -8.61 -4.71 -14.22
CA VAL A 124 -8.98 -3.73 -13.18
C VAL A 124 -10.18 -4.27 -12.41
N PRO A 125 -10.13 -4.36 -11.07
CA PRO A 125 -11.28 -4.78 -10.27
C PRO A 125 -12.47 -3.82 -10.41
N ALA A 126 -13.63 -4.34 -10.83
CA ALA A 126 -14.92 -3.66 -10.66
C ALA A 126 -15.63 -4.22 -9.41
N TYR A 127 -16.12 -3.35 -8.53
CA TYR A 127 -16.73 -3.74 -7.26
C TYR A 127 -18.22 -3.99 -7.43
N VAL A 128 -18.65 -5.25 -7.38
CA VAL A 128 -20.01 -5.65 -7.76
C VAL A 128 -20.99 -5.60 -6.59
N LYS A 129 -20.58 -6.14 -5.44
CA LYS A 129 -21.42 -6.22 -4.23
C LYS A 129 -20.59 -6.52 -2.98
N PRO A 130 -21.11 -6.21 -1.77
CA PRO A 130 -20.45 -6.59 -0.54
C PRO A 130 -20.45 -8.11 -0.32
N SER A 131 -19.48 -8.57 0.45
CA SER A 131 -19.42 -9.93 0.98
C SER A 131 -20.25 -10.01 2.26
N GLY A 132 -21.27 -10.88 2.27
CA GLY A 132 -22.18 -11.00 3.40
C GLY A 132 -23.02 -9.74 3.62
N ASN A 133 -23.07 -9.27 4.87
CA ASN A 133 -23.91 -8.14 5.29
C ASN A 133 -23.14 -6.82 5.45
N LEU A 134 -21.90 -6.76 4.95
CA LEU A 134 -21.08 -5.54 5.02
C LEU A 134 -21.65 -4.45 4.11
N GLN A 135 -21.32 -3.19 4.40
CA GLN A 135 -21.70 -2.06 3.58
C GLN A 135 -20.88 -2.02 2.29
N PHE A 136 -21.56 -1.84 1.16
CA PHE A 136 -20.91 -1.72 -0.14
C PHE A 136 -19.94 -0.52 -0.18
N CYS A 137 -18.78 -0.74 -0.77
CA CYS A 137 -17.81 0.31 -1.07
C CYS A 137 -17.22 0.02 -2.45
N ASP A 138 -17.45 0.92 -3.40
CA ASP A 138 -16.61 0.98 -4.60
C ASP A 138 -15.28 1.62 -4.22
N TYR A 139 -14.25 0.79 -4.06
CA TYR A 139 -12.95 1.24 -3.62
C TYR A 139 -12.19 2.00 -4.72
N ASN A 140 -12.58 1.88 -5.99
CA ASN A 140 -12.01 2.69 -7.06
C ASN A 140 -12.29 4.18 -6.85
N LEU A 141 -13.33 4.54 -6.09
CA LEU A 141 -13.60 5.94 -5.76
C LEU A 141 -12.64 6.50 -4.71
N ILE A 142 -12.18 5.69 -3.75
CA ILE A 142 -11.51 6.19 -2.54
C ILE A 142 -10.07 5.71 -2.33
N GLN A 143 -9.54 4.85 -3.22
CA GLN A 143 -8.20 4.26 -3.03
C GLN A 143 -7.05 5.28 -3.02
N VAL A 144 -7.23 6.45 -3.62
CA VAL A 144 -6.24 7.52 -3.60
C VAL A 144 -6.38 8.38 -2.35
N SER A 145 -5.29 8.47 -1.59
CA SER A 145 -5.09 9.45 -0.54
C SER A 145 -4.50 10.74 -1.09
N THR A 146 -5.03 11.89 -0.65
CA THR A 146 -4.56 13.23 -1.04
C THR A 146 -4.25 14.04 0.20
N CYS A 147 -3.07 14.65 0.24
CA CYS A 147 -2.71 15.61 1.27
C CYS A 147 -3.55 16.89 1.12
N PRO A 148 -4.34 17.30 2.13
CA PRO A 148 -5.21 18.47 2.01
C PRO A 148 -4.43 19.79 1.96
N LYS A 149 -3.15 19.79 2.38
CA LYS A 149 -2.32 21.00 2.45
C LYS A 149 -1.53 21.26 1.17
N CYS A 150 -1.03 20.22 0.50
CA CYS A 150 -0.20 20.40 -0.70
C CYS A 150 -0.66 19.61 -1.92
N GLY A 151 -1.73 18.81 -1.83
CA GLY A 151 -2.26 18.05 -2.97
C GLY A 151 -1.47 16.80 -3.35
N PHE A 152 -0.34 16.51 -2.69
CA PHE A 152 0.42 15.28 -2.96
C PHE A 152 -0.48 14.06 -2.75
N SER A 153 -0.56 13.19 -3.76
CA SER A 153 -1.54 12.12 -3.81
C SER A 153 -0.95 10.79 -4.25
N SER A 154 -1.39 9.70 -3.62
CA SER A 154 -1.06 8.34 -4.01
C SER A 154 -2.02 7.33 -3.38
N ASN A 155 -2.17 6.16 -4.01
CA ASN A 155 -2.81 4.99 -3.41
C ASN A 155 -1.82 4.06 -2.69
N ASP A 156 -0.51 4.31 -2.79
CA ASP A 156 0.53 3.53 -2.11
C ASP A 156 0.95 4.22 -0.81
N LEU A 157 0.65 3.55 0.30
CA LEU A 157 0.92 4.03 1.65
C LEU A 157 2.41 4.30 1.90
N ASN A 158 3.33 3.68 1.14
CA ASN A 158 4.77 3.91 1.28
C ASN A 158 5.20 5.32 0.85
N PHE A 159 4.37 6.07 0.12
CA PHE A 159 4.60 7.48 -0.17
C PHE A 159 4.08 8.42 0.92
N PHE A 160 3.62 7.89 2.04
CA PHE A 160 3.24 8.64 3.22
C PHE A 160 3.98 8.11 4.45
N LYS A 161 4.10 8.99 5.44
CA LYS A 161 4.78 8.73 6.70
C LYS A 161 3.77 8.10 7.68
N LYS A 162 3.94 6.82 7.98
CA LYS A 162 3.11 6.07 8.94
C LYS A 162 3.62 6.27 10.36
N GLN A 163 4.94 6.32 10.51
CA GLN A 163 5.64 6.50 11.78
C GLN A 163 6.63 7.66 11.68
N ASN A 164 6.97 8.26 12.83
CA ASN A 164 7.90 9.38 12.88
C ASN A 164 9.31 9.06 12.35
N SER A 165 9.71 7.79 12.38
CA SER A 165 10.98 7.27 11.88
C SER A 165 11.00 6.91 10.40
N ASP A 166 9.85 6.91 9.71
CA ASP A 166 9.84 6.54 8.29
C ASP A 166 10.61 7.58 7.46
N GLU A 167 11.41 7.08 6.52
CA GLU A 167 12.12 7.89 5.54
C GLU A 167 11.36 7.91 4.21
N PRO A 168 11.34 9.06 3.50
CA PRO A 168 10.68 9.13 2.20
C PRO A 168 11.43 8.27 1.17
N PRO A 169 10.71 7.54 0.30
CA PRO A 169 11.34 6.76 -0.76
C PRO A 169 11.85 7.62 -1.93
N PHE A 170 11.80 8.95 -1.81
CA PHE A 170 12.15 9.94 -2.83
C PHE A 170 12.78 11.18 -2.21
N ASN A 171 13.42 12.02 -3.04
CA ASN A 171 14.04 13.27 -2.59
C ASN A 171 13.01 14.39 -2.40
N VAL A 172 12.55 14.58 -1.15
CA VAL A 172 11.52 15.57 -0.80
C VAL A 172 11.85 16.99 -1.26
N GLU A 173 13.09 17.44 -1.10
CA GLU A 173 13.47 18.83 -1.41
C GLU A 173 13.34 19.12 -2.91
N LYS A 174 13.77 18.19 -3.77
CA LYS A 174 13.59 18.33 -5.22
C LYS A 174 12.13 18.36 -5.65
N ILE A 175 11.29 17.54 -5.00
CA ILE A 175 9.87 17.51 -5.32
C ILE A 175 9.22 18.85 -4.90
N LYS A 176 9.54 19.36 -3.71
CA LYS A 176 8.97 20.61 -3.18
C LYS A 176 9.20 21.82 -4.08
N GLU A 177 10.35 21.93 -4.75
CA GLU A 177 10.77 23.12 -5.53
C GLU A 177 9.72 23.58 -6.55
N SER A 178 8.97 22.66 -7.17
CA SER A 178 7.94 22.99 -8.17
C SER A 178 6.55 22.44 -7.85
N TRP A 179 6.42 21.64 -6.78
CA TRP A 179 5.17 20.94 -6.48
C TRP A 179 4.01 21.88 -6.19
N THR A 180 4.23 22.92 -5.39
CA THR A 180 3.16 23.84 -4.95
C THR A 180 2.45 24.49 -6.12
N GLU A 181 3.18 24.95 -7.13
CA GLU A 181 2.59 25.57 -8.32
C GLU A 181 1.95 24.53 -9.25
N LYS A 182 2.60 23.37 -9.45
CA LYS A 182 2.06 22.30 -10.30
C LYS A 182 0.72 21.76 -9.80
N ALA A 183 0.58 21.55 -8.49
CA ALA A 183 -0.61 20.97 -7.90
C ALA A 183 -1.73 21.98 -7.61
N LYS A 184 -1.44 23.30 -7.67
CA LYS A 184 -2.31 24.37 -7.20
C LYS A 184 -3.74 24.28 -7.75
N THR A 185 -3.88 24.26 -9.07
CA THR A 185 -5.20 24.28 -9.73
C THR A 185 -6.05 23.06 -9.35
N LEU A 186 -5.46 21.86 -9.36
CA LEU A 186 -6.17 20.63 -9.03
C LEU A 186 -6.51 20.56 -7.53
N LEU A 187 -5.60 21.04 -6.67
CA LEU A 187 -5.84 21.12 -5.23
C LEU A 187 -6.97 22.12 -4.92
N GLU A 188 -7.00 23.27 -5.57
CA GLU A 188 -8.09 24.25 -5.41
C GLU A 188 -9.45 23.64 -5.79
N GLN A 189 -9.52 22.88 -6.89
CA GLN A 189 -10.73 22.13 -7.26
C GLN A 189 -11.12 21.08 -6.20
N ALA A 190 -10.14 20.36 -5.66
CA ALA A 190 -10.39 19.34 -4.64
C ALA A 190 -10.91 19.96 -3.33
N LEU A 191 -10.39 21.13 -2.96
CA LEU A 191 -10.84 21.89 -1.78
C LEU A 191 -12.24 22.50 -1.98
N GLN A 192 -12.61 22.87 -3.22
CA GLN A 192 -13.95 23.38 -3.55
C GLN A 192 -15.04 22.31 -3.44
N SER A 193 -14.68 21.03 -3.64
CA SER A 193 -15.62 19.91 -3.50
C SER A 193 -15.95 19.54 -2.04
N GLU A 194 -15.47 20.33 -1.07
CA GLU A 194 -15.73 20.19 0.36
C GLU A 194 -15.50 18.76 0.93
N GLN A 195 -16.43 18.27 1.78
CA GLN A 195 -16.23 17.05 2.58
C GLN A 195 -16.25 15.77 1.75
N SER A 196 -16.88 15.72 0.56
CA SER A 196 -17.00 14.48 -0.21
C SER A 196 -15.63 13.97 -0.67
N TYR A 197 -14.79 14.86 -1.20
CA TYR A 197 -13.46 14.50 -1.72
C TYR A 197 -12.57 13.83 -0.67
N PHE A 198 -12.58 14.32 0.57
CA PHE A 198 -11.76 13.79 1.67
C PHE A 198 -12.52 12.79 2.56
N SER A 199 -13.60 12.18 2.06
CA SER A 199 -14.41 11.20 2.81
C SER A 199 -14.47 9.84 2.11
N GLU A 200 -15.05 8.87 2.81
CA GLU A 200 -15.39 7.56 2.24
C GLU A 200 -16.63 7.59 1.32
N GLU A 201 -17.28 8.75 1.18
CA GLU A 201 -18.43 9.00 0.30
C GLU A 201 -18.02 9.77 -0.96
N ARG A 202 -16.76 9.61 -1.41
CA ARG A 202 -16.24 10.28 -2.60
C ARG A 202 -17.05 9.88 -3.83
N ASN A 203 -17.49 10.86 -4.61
CA ASN A 203 -18.22 10.63 -5.87
C ASN A 203 -17.24 10.39 -7.04
N ALA A 204 -17.78 10.01 -8.21
CA ALA A 204 -16.97 9.72 -9.40
C ALA A 204 -16.13 10.89 -9.90
N ASN A 205 -16.65 12.13 -9.87
CA ASN A 205 -15.90 13.30 -10.33
C ASN A 205 -14.73 13.61 -9.40
N ASP A 206 -14.95 13.54 -8.09
CA ASP A 206 -13.89 13.69 -7.08
C ASP A 206 -12.86 12.57 -7.17
N ALA A 207 -13.30 11.34 -7.47
CA ALA A 207 -12.41 10.21 -7.67
C ALA A 207 -11.50 10.45 -8.89
N ILE A 208 -12.07 10.89 -10.02
CA ILE A 208 -11.30 11.27 -11.22
C ILE A 208 -10.26 12.34 -10.88
N LEU A 209 -10.66 13.40 -10.16
CA LEU A 209 -9.74 14.45 -9.73
C LEU A 209 -8.62 13.93 -8.80
N SER A 210 -8.93 12.94 -7.95
CA SER A 210 -7.92 12.30 -7.10
C SER A 210 -6.89 11.51 -7.90
N TYR A 211 -7.33 10.82 -8.96
CA TYR A 211 -6.40 10.17 -9.88
C TYR A 211 -5.57 11.19 -10.65
N ASP A 212 -6.12 12.31 -11.09
CA ASP A 212 -5.36 13.37 -11.77
C ASP A 212 -4.23 13.89 -10.86
N LEU A 213 -4.52 14.16 -9.59
CA LEU A 213 -3.50 14.55 -8.60
C LEU A 213 -2.47 13.43 -8.33
N ALA A 214 -2.89 12.16 -8.31
CA ALA A 214 -1.99 11.03 -8.10
C ALA A 214 -1.07 10.81 -9.31
N ILE A 215 -1.59 10.90 -10.53
CA ILE A 215 -0.82 10.84 -11.77
C ILE A 215 0.17 12.00 -11.82
N LEU A 216 -0.26 13.22 -11.49
CA LEU A 216 0.63 14.39 -11.40
C LEU A 216 1.74 14.18 -10.35
N SER A 217 1.39 13.63 -9.19
CA SER A 217 2.36 13.31 -8.12
C SER A 217 3.40 12.30 -8.60
N LEU A 218 2.96 11.21 -9.23
CA LEU A 218 3.84 10.15 -9.73
C LEU A 218 4.71 10.63 -10.90
N ASN A 219 4.18 11.47 -11.79
CA ASN A 219 4.95 12.10 -12.86
C ASN A 219 6.07 12.98 -12.29
N GLN A 220 5.75 13.79 -11.26
CA GLN A 220 6.75 14.58 -10.56
C GLN A 220 7.86 13.69 -9.94
N LEU A 221 7.49 12.57 -9.34
CA LEU A 221 8.47 11.61 -8.83
C LEU A 221 9.33 11.01 -9.96
N ALA A 222 8.72 10.61 -11.08
CA ALA A 222 9.39 9.99 -12.21
C ALA A 222 10.33 10.95 -12.96
N GLU A 223 10.00 12.24 -13.02
CA GLU A 223 10.85 13.31 -13.57
C GLU A 223 12.16 13.45 -12.79
N HIS A 224 12.11 13.29 -11.47
CA HIS A 224 13.26 13.49 -10.58
C HIS A 224 13.97 12.20 -10.15
N GLU A 225 13.45 11.04 -10.51
CA GLU A 225 14.07 9.74 -10.26
C GLU A 225 15.25 9.49 -11.20
N LYS A 226 16.39 9.11 -10.62
CA LYS A 226 17.64 8.86 -11.32
C LYS A 226 17.86 7.37 -11.58
N ASP A 227 17.33 6.52 -10.70
CA ASP A 227 17.42 5.08 -10.85
C ASP A 227 16.46 4.63 -11.97
N PRO A 228 16.95 4.04 -13.07
CA PRO A 228 16.10 3.63 -14.18
C PRO A 228 15.02 2.63 -13.76
N GLN A 229 15.33 1.70 -12.86
CA GLN A 229 14.39 0.67 -12.44
C GLN A 229 13.27 1.28 -11.58
N LYS A 230 13.62 2.16 -10.64
CA LYS A 230 12.60 2.89 -9.85
C LYS A 230 11.74 3.79 -10.73
N LYS A 231 12.33 4.41 -11.75
CA LYS A 231 11.57 5.22 -12.72
C LYS A 231 10.57 4.36 -13.49
N ILE A 232 10.96 3.18 -13.93
CA ILE A 232 10.03 2.21 -14.57
C ILE A 232 8.90 1.83 -13.60
N ASP A 233 9.20 1.59 -12.32
CA ASP A 233 8.17 1.28 -11.33
C ASP A 233 7.18 2.43 -11.11
N LEU A 234 7.64 3.69 -11.15
CA LEU A 234 6.78 4.87 -11.11
C LEU A 234 5.90 4.98 -12.37
N LEU A 235 6.44 4.75 -13.56
CA LEU A 235 5.68 4.72 -14.82
C LEU A 235 4.59 3.63 -14.81
N ARG A 236 4.89 2.47 -14.23
CA ARG A 236 3.90 1.40 -14.03
C ARG A 236 2.80 1.80 -13.05
N LYS A 237 3.12 2.54 -11.99
CA LYS A 237 2.12 3.10 -11.07
C LYS A 237 1.24 4.14 -11.78
N ILE A 238 1.81 4.99 -12.64
CA ILE A 238 1.05 5.95 -13.47
C ILE A 238 0.05 5.20 -14.37
N ALA A 239 0.51 4.18 -15.10
CA ALA A 239 -0.35 3.34 -15.92
C ALA A 239 -1.47 2.68 -15.10
N SER A 240 -1.18 2.20 -13.90
CA SER A 240 -2.21 1.66 -13.01
C SER A 240 -3.24 2.72 -12.61
N MET A 241 -2.83 3.96 -12.31
CA MET A 241 -3.76 5.05 -11.98
C MET A 241 -4.66 5.39 -13.17
N LEU A 242 -4.10 5.45 -14.37
CA LEU A 242 -4.85 5.68 -15.61
C LEU A 242 -5.90 4.59 -15.85
N LEU A 243 -5.56 3.32 -15.62
CA LEU A 243 -6.48 2.19 -15.74
C LEU A 243 -7.63 2.25 -14.73
N PHE A 244 -7.34 2.54 -13.46
CA PHE A 244 -8.39 2.71 -12.44
C PHE A 244 -9.29 3.91 -12.73
N GLN A 245 -8.71 5.03 -13.16
CA GLN A 245 -9.47 6.21 -13.56
C GLN A 245 -10.34 5.92 -14.78
N ALA A 246 -9.84 5.16 -15.76
CA ALA A 246 -10.61 4.72 -16.93
C ALA A 246 -11.82 3.86 -16.53
N GLU A 247 -11.67 2.97 -15.54
CA GLU A 247 -12.81 2.20 -15.02
C GLU A 247 -13.89 3.11 -14.41
N VAL A 248 -13.51 4.06 -13.56
CA VAL A 248 -14.44 5.04 -12.98
C VAL A 248 -15.12 5.86 -14.08
N MET A 249 -14.39 6.25 -15.13
CA MET A 249 -14.95 6.97 -16.28
C MET A 249 -15.92 6.10 -17.10
N MET A 250 -15.63 4.82 -17.31
CA MET A 250 -16.52 3.89 -18.01
C MET A 250 -17.84 3.70 -17.26
N GLU A 251 -17.78 3.47 -15.95
CA GLU A 251 -18.97 3.34 -15.10
C GLU A 251 -19.81 4.63 -15.10
N ASN A 252 -19.17 5.79 -15.25
CA ASN A 252 -19.82 7.09 -15.30
C ASN A 252 -20.13 7.60 -16.72
N GLN A 253 -20.19 6.71 -17.72
CA GLN A 253 -20.54 7.02 -19.12
C GLN A 253 -19.61 8.02 -19.83
N GLN A 254 -18.36 8.15 -19.37
CA GLN A 254 -17.33 9.01 -19.96
C GLN A 254 -16.37 8.21 -20.85
N ARG A 255 -16.93 7.46 -21.80
CA ARG A 255 -16.18 6.50 -22.63
C ARG A 255 -14.97 7.12 -23.35
N ASP A 256 -15.16 8.25 -24.02
CA ASP A 256 -14.07 8.90 -24.78
C ASP A 256 -12.87 9.25 -23.88
N LYS A 257 -13.12 9.69 -22.64
CA LYS A 257 -12.05 9.99 -21.67
C LYS A 257 -11.38 8.70 -21.17
N ALA A 258 -12.16 7.66 -20.93
CA ALA A 258 -11.61 6.37 -20.54
C ALA A 258 -10.69 5.79 -21.62
N GLU A 259 -11.10 5.87 -22.90
CA GLU A 259 -10.31 5.41 -24.03
C GLU A 259 -9.02 6.23 -24.20
N ASN A 260 -9.07 7.55 -24.00
CA ASN A 260 -7.86 8.40 -23.96
C ASN A 260 -6.88 7.96 -22.86
N ASN A 261 -7.37 7.55 -21.69
CA ASN A 261 -6.52 7.02 -20.63
C ASN A 261 -5.85 5.69 -21.04
N LEU A 262 -6.56 4.83 -21.77
CA LEU A 262 -5.97 3.58 -22.30
C LEU A 262 -4.86 3.87 -23.31
N GLU A 263 -5.03 4.86 -24.17
CA GLU A 263 -3.96 5.31 -25.07
C GLU A 263 -2.74 5.83 -24.29
N GLU A 264 -2.97 6.59 -23.22
CA GLU A 264 -1.90 7.12 -22.37
C GLU A 264 -1.16 6.01 -21.62
N VAL A 265 -1.84 4.93 -21.23
CA VAL A 265 -1.21 3.72 -20.68
C VAL A 265 -0.21 3.14 -21.68
N VAL A 266 -0.59 3.02 -22.96
CA VAL A 266 0.29 2.51 -24.01
C VAL A 266 1.47 3.46 -24.21
N LYS A 267 1.23 4.77 -24.36
CA LYS A 267 2.29 5.79 -24.50
C LYS A 267 3.27 5.79 -23.33
N THR A 268 2.80 5.52 -22.11
CA THR A 268 3.61 5.48 -20.89
C THR A 268 4.49 4.23 -20.83
N LEU A 269 3.96 3.06 -21.20
CA LEU A 269 4.63 1.77 -20.98
C LEU A 269 5.42 1.27 -22.18
N GLU A 270 4.96 1.54 -23.40
CA GLU A 270 5.58 1.04 -24.64
C GLU A 270 7.05 1.46 -24.81
N PRO A 271 7.48 2.69 -24.46
CA PRO A 271 8.89 3.07 -24.58
C PRO A 271 9.82 2.35 -23.59
N VAL A 272 9.26 1.74 -22.52
CA VAL A 272 10.05 1.22 -21.39
C VAL A 272 9.84 -0.26 -21.12
N PHE A 273 8.85 -0.93 -21.72
CA PHE A 273 8.55 -2.33 -21.37
C PHE A 273 9.68 -3.29 -21.70
N GLN A 274 10.50 -3.01 -22.72
CA GLN A 274 11.68 -3.83 -23.06
C GLN A 274 12.76 -3.79 -21.98
N ASN A 275 12.77 -2.76 -21.12
CA ASN A 275 13.69 -2.63 -20.00
C ASN A 275 13.14 -3.27 -18.71
N MET A 276 11.97 -3.92 -18.78
CA MET A 276 11.38 -4.64 -17.65
C MET A 276 11.85 -6.10 -17.63
N GLU A 277 11.98 -6.68 -16.45
CA GLU A 277 12.44 -8.06 -16.29
C GLU A 277 11.39 -8.98 -15.66
N GLY A 278 11.56 -10.30 -15.86
CA GLY A 278 10.78 -11.34 -15.21
C GLY A 278 9.29 -11.36 -15.60
N ARG A 279 8.40 -11.52 -14.62
CA ARG A 279 6.95 -11.55 -14.88
C ARG A 279 6.38 -10.19 -15.28
N VAL A 280 7.10 -9.11 -14.99
CA VAL A 280 6.62 -7.75 -15.23
C VAL A 280 6.51 -7.45 -16.72
N ILE A 281 7.55 -7.78 -17.50
CA ILE A 281 7.52 -7.56 -18.96
C ILE A 281 6.38 -8.31 -19.63
N ILE A 282 6.10 -9.55 -19.21
CA ILE A 282 5.02 -10.38 -19.77
C ILE A 282 3.66 -9.74 -19.50
N HIS A 283 3.40 -9.32 -18.26
CA HIS A 283 2.12 -8.69 -17.92
C HIS A 283 1.95 -7.34 -18.62
N THR A 284 3.01 -6.53 -18.71
CA THR A 284 2.97 -5.25 -19.42
C THR A 284 2.73 -5.44 -20.92
N ALA A 285 3.42 -6.40 -21.56
CA ALA A 285 3.22 -6.70 -22.98
C ALA A 285 1.80 -7.19 -23.25
N LEU A 286 1.26 -8.07 -22.40
CA LEU A 286 -0.12 -8.55 -22.50
C LEU A 286 -1.12 -7.40 -22.37
N LEU A 287 -0.92 -6.48 -21.41
CA LEU A 287 -1.78 -5.31 -21.23
C LEU A 287 -1.76 -4.39 -22.47
N ILE A 288 -0.58 -4.06 -22.98
CA ILE A 288 -0.43 -3.23 -24.19
C ILE A 288 -1.13 -3.91 -25.38
N PHE A 289 -0.92 -5.21 -25.55
CA PHE A 289 -1.58 -6.01 -26.58
C PHE A 289 -3.11 -5.95 -26.44
N GLN A 290 -3.64 -6.18 -25.24
CA GLN A 290 -5.09 -6.13 -24.98
C GLN A 290 -5.69 -4.76 -25.29
N ILE A 291 -5.00 -3.67 -24.92
CA ILE A 291 -5.45 -2.30 -25.22
C ILE A 291 -5.46 -2.06 -26.73
N LYS A 292 -4.39 -2.42 -27.45
CA LYS A 292 -4.32 -2.24 -28.91
C LYS A 292 -5.39 -3.04 -29.65
N ILE A 293 -5.66 -4.28 -29.23
CA ILE A 293 -6.77 -5.09 -29.76
C ILE A 293 -8.12 -4.44 -29.48
N TYR A 294 -8.35 -3.96 -28.26
CA TYR A 294 -9.57 -3.24 -27.90
C TYR A 294 -9.80 -2.00 -28.79
N SER A 295 -8.74 -1.24 -29.07
CA SER A 295 -8.78 -0.07 -29.95
C SER A 295 -8.86 -0.41 -31.45
N GLY A 296 -8.85 -1.69 -31.83
CA GLY A 296 -8.89 -2.13 -33.22
C GLY A 296 -7.57 -1.99 -33.99
N ASP A 297 -6.45 -1.67 -33.32
CA ASP A 297 -5.12 -1.60 -33.92
C ASP A 297 -4.43 -2.97 -33.89
N THR A 298 -4.87 -3.85 -34.78
CA THR A 298 -4.33 -5.22 -34.87
C THR A 298 -2.92 -5.28 -35.48
N GLN A 299 -2.48 -4.25 -36.20
CA GLN A 299 -1.15 -4.22 -36.83
C GLN A 299 -0.06 -3.88 -35.81
N SER A 300 -0.27 -2.88 -34.95
CA SER A 300 0.69 -2.53 -33.90
C SER A 300 0.67 -3.52 -32.71
N ALA A 301 -0.34 -4.40 -32.66
CA ALA A 301 -0.47 -5.45 -31.65
C ALA A 301 0.31 -6.73 -32.01
N ALA A 302 0.54 -7.00 -33.30
CA ALA A 302 1.24 -8.18 -33.78
C ALA A 302 2.76 -8.01 -33.69
#